data_AF-A0A0A7GGD9-F1
#
_entry.id   AF-A0A0A7GGD9-F1
#
_cell.length_a   1.000
_cell.length_b   1.000
_cell.length_c   1.000
_cell.angle_alpha   90.00
_cell.angle_beta   90.00
_cell.angle_gamma   90.00
#
_symmetry.space_group_name_H-M   'P 1'
#
loop_
_entity.id
_entity.type
_entity.pdbx_description
1 polymer ?
#
loop_
_entity_poly.entity_id
_entity_poly.type
_entity_poly.pdbx_seq_one_letter_code
_entity_poly.pdbx_strand_id
1 'polypeptide(L)'
;MRSEYEILVLRELERGIKDPEKISAETKLPLELVNAVLKFYGDGSIRAENGARGIEIGRNALNLLIDVVILYITLNLLLYIVWWLQ
;
A
#
# COMPACT_ATOMS: atom_id res chain seq x y z
N MET A 1 10.95 -15.73 0.19
CA MET A 1 10.58 -16.99 0.87
C MET A 1 9.09 -16.93 1.14
N ARG A 2 8.30 -17.90 0.67
CA ARG A 2 6.85 -17.97 0.95
C ARG A 2 6.62 -18.73 2.25
N SER A 3 5.68 -18.29 3.07
CA SER A 3 5.34 -18.97 4.32
C SER A 3 4.56 -20.25 4.03
N GLU A 4 4.74 -21.31 4.83
CA GLU A 4 4.04 -22.60 4.63
C GLU A 4 2.51 -22.43 4.61
N TYR A 5 1.99 -21.49 5.40
CA TYR A 5 0.57 -21.15 5.45
C TYR A 5 0.05 -20.52 4.14
N GLU A 6 0.86 -19.70 3.47
CA GLU A 6 0.50 -19.11 2.18
C GLU A 6 0.37 -20.18 1.10
N ILE A 7 1.25 -21.17 1.12
CA ILE A 7 1.26 -22.28 0.15
C ILE A 7 -0.03 -23.11 0.29
N LEU A 8 -0.49 -23.34 1.52
CA LEU A 8 -1.73 -24.09 1.77
C LEU A 8 -2.97 -23.34 1.27
N VAL A 9 -3.08 -22.04 1.57
CA VAL A 9 -4.21 -21.21 1.11
C VAL A 9 -4.21 -21.05 -0.41
N LEU A 10 -3.04 -20.86 -1.03
CA LEU A 10 -2.89 -20.74 -2.48
C LEU A 10 -3.23 -22.05 -3.21
N ARG A 11 -2.91 -23.21 -2.63
CA ARG A 11 -3.28 -24.51 -3.20
C ARG A 11 -4.79 -24.71 -3.26
N GLU A 12 -5.52 -24.28 -2.23
CA GLU A 12 -6.99 -24.38 -2.22
C GLU A 12 -7.64 -23.38 -3.18
N LEU A 13 -7.02 -22.21 -3.40
CA LEU A 13 -7.41 -21.27 -4.44
C LEU A 13 -7.23 -21.84 -5.86
N GLU A 14 -6.10 -22.51 -6.12
CA GLU A 14 -5.84 -23.18 -7.39
C GLU A 14 -6.83 -24.33 -7.67
N ARG A 15 -7.35 -24.96 -6.61
CA ARG A 15 -8.43 -25.96 -6.69
C ARG A 15 -9.81 -25.37 -6.99
N GLY A 16 -9.94 -24.05 -7.04
CA GLY A 16 -11.19 -23.34 -7.35
C GLY A 16 -12.05 -23.02 -6.12
N ILE A 17 -11.56 -23.28 -4.91
CA ILE A 17 -12.26 -22.91 -3.67
C ILE A 17 -11.89 -21.45 -3.37
N LYS A 18 -12.86 -20.55 -3.55
CA LYS A 18 -12.71 -19.11 -3.29
C LYS A 18 -13.30 -18.64 -1.97
N ASP A 19 -14.01 -19.53 -1.29
CA ASP A 19 -14.73 -19.22 -0.06
C ASP A 19 -13.76 -19.32 1.14
N PRO A 20 -13.47 -18.21 1.83
CA PRO A 20 -12.53 -18.18 2.95
C PRO A 20 -12.91 -19.14 4.08
N GLU A 21 -14.20 -19.35 4.33
CA GLU A 21 -14.67 -20.26 5.38
C GLU A 21 -14.36 -21.71 5.03
N LYS A 22 -14.51 -22.08 3.77
CA LYS A 22 -14.17 -23.43 3.29
C LYS A 22 -12.67 -23.68 3.30
N ILE A 23 -11.86 -22.70 2.89
CA ILE A 23 -10.40 -22.83 2.96
C ILE A 23 -9.95 -22.94 4.41
N SER A 24 -10.53 -22.16 5.33
CA SER A 24 -10.23 -22.24 6.77
C SER A 24 -10.57 -23.62 7.34
N ALA A 25 -11.73 -24.19 6.98
CA ALA A 25 -12.13 -25.53 7.39
C ALA A 25 -11.19 -26.63 6.86
N GLU A 26 -10.79 -26.54 5.59
CA GLU A 26 -9.96 -27.55 4.93
C GLU A 26 -8.48 -27.50 5.38
N THR A 27 -7.95 -26.28 5.55
CA THR A 27 -6.55 -26.06 5.95
C THR A 27 -6.35 -26.03 7.46
N LYS A 28 -7.43 -26.01 8.25
CA LYS A 28 -7.44 -25.78 9.72
C LYS A 28 -6.75 -24.47 10.13
N LEU A 29 -6.66 -23.51 9.22
CA LEU A 29 -6.08 -22.20 9.48
C LEU A 29 -7.14 -21.24 10.04
N PRO A 30 -6.76 -20.32 10.93
CA PRO A 30 -7.67 -19.27 11.40
C PRO A 30 -8.21 -18.47 10.21
N LEU A 31 -9.52 -18.18 10.23
CA LEU A 31 -10.20 -17.43 9.16
C LEU A 31 -9.54 -16.07 8.88
N GLU A 32 -8.99 -15.44 9.92
CA GLU A 32 -8.24 -14.18 9.84
C GLU A 32 -6.97 -14.31 8.98
N LEU A 33 -6.25 -15.43 9.11
CA LEU A 33 -5.03 -15.72 8.34
C LEU A 33 -5.39 -15.98 6.88
N VAL A 34 -6.44 -16.77 6.64
CA VAL A 34 -6.94 -17.07 5.29
C VAL A 34 -7.39 -15.77 4.60
N ASN A 35 -8.12 -14.91 5.31
CA ASN A 35 -8.52 -13.60 4.80
C ASN A 35 -7.34 -12.68 4.51
N ALA A 36 -6.30 -12.68 5.35
CA ALA A 36 -5.09 -11.89 5.09
C ALA A 36 -4.37 -12.36 3.81
N VAL A 37 -4.25 -13.67 3.61
CA VAL A 37 -3.62 -14.24 2.42
C VAL A 37 -4.49 -14.01 1.17
N LEU A 38 -5.80 -14.19 1.27
CA LEU A 38 -6.73 -13.88 0.18
C LEU A 38 -6.72 -12.39 -0.18
N LYS A 39 -6.61 -11.50 0.79
CA LYS A 39 -6.49 -10.06 0.57
C LYS A 39 -5.14 -9.65 -0.01
N PHE A 40 -4.10 -10.46 0.18
CA PHE A 40 -2.79 -10.20 -0.42
C PHE A 40 -2.68 -10.78 -1.85
N TYR A 41 -3.28 -11.95 -2.09
CA TYR A 41 -3.12 -12.72 -3.34
C TYR A 41 -4.34 -12.72 -4.26
N GLY A 42 -5.56 -12.66 -3.73
CA GLY A 42 -6.79 -12.43 -4.50
C GLY A 42 -6.90 -10.99 -5.01
N ASP A 43 -5.94 -10.14 -4.63
CA ASP A 43 -5.91 -8.71 -4.84
C ASP A 43 -5.02 -8.28 -6.02
N GLY A 44 -5.18 -8.97 -7.14
CA GLY A 44 -4.99 -8.34 -8.45
C GLY A 44 -6.11 -7.35 -8.80
N SER A 45 -7.14 -7.21 -7.96
CA SER A 45 -8.43 -6.56 -8.27
C SER A 45 -8.84 -5.40 -7.32
N ILE A 46 -8.45 -5.44 -6.05
CA ILE A 46 -8.63 -4.35 -5.05
C ILE A 46 -7.48 -3.30 -5.16
N ARG A 47 -6.61 -3.43 -6.17
CA ARG A 47 -5.83 -2.30 -6.69
C ARG A 47 -6.71 -1.18 -7.26
N ALA A 48 -7.98 -1.42 -7.58
CA ALA A 48 -8.84 -0.35 -8.10
C ALA A 48 -9.31 0.63 -7.02
N GLU A 49 -9.63 0.16 -5.81
CA GLU A 49 -10.26 1.01 -4.78
C GLU A 49 -9.24 1.62 -3.80
N ASN A 50 -8.21 0.85 -3.41
CA ASN A 50 -7.08 1.38 -2.64
C ASN A 50 -6.01 2.02 -3.53
N GLY A 51 -5.98 1.70 -4.83
CA GLY A 51 -5.13 2.40 -5.79
C GLY A 51 -5.58 3.84 -5.97
N ALA A 52 -6.89 4.10 -6.12
CA ALA A 52 -7.38 5.48 -6.22
C ALA A 52 -7.03 6.31 -4.97
N ARG A 53 -7.32 5.79 -3.76
CA ARG A 53 -6.94 6.46 -2.49
C ARG A 53 -5.43 6.54 -2.27
N GLY A 54 -4.67 5.51 -2.64
CA GLY A 54 -3.21 5.50 -2.52
C GLY A 54 -2.52 6.43 -3.51
N ILE A 55 -3.08 6.57 -4.73
CA ILE A 55 -2.65 7.54 -5.74
C ILE A 55 -3.00 8.96 -5.29
N GLU A 56 -4.17 9.19 -4.68
CA GLU A 56 -4.54 10.48 -4.09
C GLU A 56 -3.64 10.87 -2.91
N ILE A 57 -3.33 9.94 -2.01
CA ILE A 57 -2.39 10.17 -0.90
C ILE A 57 -0.98 10.44 -1.44
N GLY A 58 -0.54 9.68 -2.44
CA GLY A 58 0.76 9.90 -3.11
C GLY A 58 0.85 11.26 -3.79
N ARG A 59 -0.23 11.72 -4.43
CA ARG A 59 -0.30 13.04 -5.09
C ARG A 59 -0.29 14.17 -4.08
N ASN A 60 -1.00 14.04 -2.96
CA ASN A 60 -0.99 15.03 -1.89
C ASN A 60 0.37 15.10 -1.19
N ALA A 61 1.02 13.96 -0.94
CA ALA A 61 2.37 13.92 -0.37
C ALA A 61 3.42 14.55 -1.30
N LEU A 62 3.32 14.32 -2.62
CA LEU A 62 4.16 14.96 -3.62
C LEU A 62 3.94 16.48 -3.67
N ASN A 63 2.69 16.95 -3.64
CA ASN A 63 2.39 18.37 -3.60
C ASN A 63 2.95 19.03 -2.34
N LEU A 64 2.80 18.39 -1.18
CA LEU A 64 3.33 18.91 0.08
C LEU A 64 4.88 18.96 0.07
N LEU A 65 5.54 17.99 -0.57
CA LEU A 65 6.98 18.01 -0.76
C LEU A 65 7.43 19.15 -1.69
N ILE A 66 6.70 19.39 -2.78
CA ILE A 66 6.95 20.52 -3.69
C ILE A 66 6.79 21.85 -2.94
N ASP A 67 5.72 22.01 -2.16
CA ASP A 67 5.48 23.24 -1.38
C ASP A 67 6.60 23.52 -0.38
N VAL A 68 7.10 22.49 0.30
CA VAL A 68 8.24 22.60 1.23
C VAL A 68 9.53 23.00 0.49
N VAL A 69 9.79 22.41 -0.67
CA VAL A 69 10.97 22.76 -1.49
C VAL A 69 10.90 24.21 -1.97
N ILE A 70 9.74 24.65 -2.47
CA ILE A 70 9.53 26.04 -2.90
C ILE A 70 9.77 26.99 -1.72
N LEU A 71 9.16 26.72 -0.56
CA LEU A 71 9.32 27.53 0.64
C LEU A 71 10.79 27.64 1.04
N TYR A 72 11.53 26.53 1.05
CA TYR A 72 12.96 26.49 1.36
C TYR A 72 13.79 27.36 0.41
N ILE A 73 13.52 27.28 -0.90
CA ILE A 73 14.21 28.10 -1.92
C ILE A 73 13.90 29.58 -1.73
N THR A 74 12.63 29.94 -1.52
CA THR A 74 12.20 31.33 -1.29
C THR A 74 12.88 31.91 -0.06
N LEU A 75 12.99 31.14 1.03
CA LEU A 75 13.64 31.58 2.27
C LEU A 75 15.13 31.81 2.07
N ASN A 76 15.81 30.93 1.33
CA ASN A 76 17.21 31.11 0.97
C ASN A 76 17.43 32.35 0.09
N LEU A 77 16.55 32.60 -0.89
CA LEU A 77 16.62 33.80 -1.73
C LEU A 77 16.41 35.08 -0.92
N LEU A 78 15.45 35.08 0.00
CA LEU A 78 15.23 36.21 0.92
C LEU A 78 16.46 36.49 1.78
N LEU A 79 17.06 35.45 2.37
CA LEU A 79 18.29 35.60 3.14
C LEU A 79 19.44 36.12 2.29
N TYR A 80 19.57 35.66 1.05
CA TYR A 80 20.58 36.14 0.11
C TYR A 80 20.40 37.62 -0.24
N ILE A 81 19.15 38.07 -0.47
CA ILE A 81 18.84 39.48 -0.72
C ILE A 81 19.17 40.34 0.50
N VAL A 82 18.79 39.90 1.70
CA VAL A 82 19.11 40.60 2.96
C VAL A 82 20.61 40.71 3.15
N TRP A 83 21.36 39.62 2.89
CA TRP A 83 22.82 39.61 2.97
C TRP A 83 23.46 40.57 1.97
N TRP A 84 22.93 40.69 0.76
CA TRP A 84 23.44 41.60 -0.27
C TRP A 84 23.16 43.08 0.03
N LEU A 85 22.10 43.37 0.80
CA LEU A 85 21.73 44.73 1.22
C LEU A 85 22.52 45.24 2.43
N GLN A 86 23.20 44.36 3.18
CA GLN A 86 24.10 44.72 4.28
C GLN A 86 25.50 45.06 3.76
#